data_AF-A0A9D1UCE9-F1
#
_entry.id   AF-A0A9D1UCE9-F1
#
_cell.length_a   1.000
_cell.length_b   1.000
_cell.length_c   1.000
_cell.angle_alpha   90.00
_cell.angle_beta   90.00
_cell.angle_gamma   90.00
#
_symmetry.space_group_name_H-M   'P 1'
#
loop_
_entity.id
_entity.type
_entity.pdbx_description
1 polymer ?
#
loop_
_entity_poly.entity_id
_entity_poly.type
_entity_poly.pdbx_seq_one_letter_code
_entity_poly.pdbx_strand_id
1 'polypeptide(L)'
;MELENMYQAALKNRKRDRDRLERLRTSNNLIRAVRNGDYEKAFRFLTHRRAMDARSASATLFRVSDSMWEARIFLGLGEKQAARLKLEFVIGRGGRLAIAEEARRLLKEC
;
A
#
# COMPACT_ATOMS: atom_id res chain seq x y z
N MET A 1 12.80 2.00 22.41
CA MET A 1 11.42 2.29 22.90
C MET A 1 11.29 3.72 23.40
N GLU A 2 12.20 4.24 24.23
CA GLU A 2 12.16 5.63 24.73
C GLU A 2 12.13 6.72 23.66
N LEU A 3 12.99 6.64 22.64
CA LEU A 3 13.08 7.66 21.59
C LEU A 3 11.78 7.81 20.78
N GLU A 4 11.10 6.68 20.50
CA GLU A 4 9.84 6.67 19.77
C GLU A 4 8.70 7.26 20.62
N ASN A 5 8.73 7.04 21.94
CA ASN A 5 7.79 7.63 22.88
C ASN A 5 8.02 9.14 23.05
N MET A 6 9.28 9.58 23.13
CA MET A 6 9.64 11.00 23.17
C MET A 6 9.26 11.73 21.88
N TYR A 7 9.48 11.09 20.72
CA TYR A 7 9.07 11.63 19.43
C TYR A 7 7.54 11.75 19.34
N GLN A 8 6.78 10.73 19.76
CA GLN A 8 5.32 10.82 19.81
C GLN A 8 4.81 11.91 20.76
N ALA A 9 5.45 12.08 21.93
CA ALA A 9 5.11 13.13 22.87
C ALA A 9 5.36 14.54 22.29
N ALA A 10 6.47 14.73 21.56
CA ALA A 10 6.77 15.99 20.89
C ALA A 10 5.78 16.35 19.77
N LEU A 11 5.12 15.34 19.17
CA LEU A 11 4.14 15.53 18.11
C LEU A 11 2.71 15.79 18.61
N LYS A 12 2.44 15.75 19.93
CA LYS A 12 1.07 15.89 20.50
C LYS A 12 0.32 17.13 19.99
N ASN A 13 1.04 18.23 19.74
CA ASN A 13 0.48 19.51 19.32
C ASN A 13 0.61 19.79 17.81
N ARG A 14 1.19 18.87 17.02
CA ARG A 14 1.42 19.03 15.58
C ARG A 14 0.65 17.98 14.78
N LYS A 15 -0.65 18.23 14.54
CA LYS A 15 -1.55 17.32 13.80
C LYS A 15 -0.92 16.82 12.49
N ARG A 16 -0.35 17.73 11.69
CA ARG A 16 0.27 17.40 10.39
C ARG A 16 1.41 16.39 10.51
N ASP A 17 2.21 16.48 11.56
CA ASP A 17 3.35 15.60 11.77
C ASP A 17 2.91 14.23 12.31
N ARG A 18 1.85 14.19 13.14
CA ARG A 18 1.19 12.92 13.52
C ARG A 18 0.63 12.20 12.30
N ASP A 19 -0.07 12.91 11.43
CA ASP A 19 -0.65 12.32 10.21
C ASP A 19 0.43 11.80 9.25
N ARG A 20 1.60 12.45 9.22
CA ARG A 20 2.77 11.98 8.46
C ARG A 20 3.38 10.73 9.09
N LEU A 21 3.58 10.73 10.41
CA LEU A 21 4.12 9.58 11.12
C LEU A 21 3.22 8.35 10.97
N GLU A 22 1.90 8.53 11.09
CA GLU A 22 0.93 7.46 10.94
C GLU A 22 0.93 6.85 9.53
N ARG A 23 1.04 7.69 8.49
CA ARG A 23 1.23 7.23 7.11
C ARG A 23 2.50 6.39 6.93
N LEU A 24 3.62 6.83 7.51
CA LEU A 24 4.89 6.11 7.45
C LEU A 24 4.79 4.75 8.17
N ARG A 25 4.21 4.73 9.37
CA ARG A 25 3.97 3.50 10.14
C ARG A 25 3.09 2.52 9.39
N THR A 26 1.97 3.00 8.86
CA THR A 26 1.03 2.17 8.08
C THR A 26 1.70 1.57 6.86
N SER A 27 2.49 2.38 6.13
CA SER A 27 3.21 1.90 4.94
C SER A 27 4.30 0.88 5.28
N ASN A 28 5.06 1.11 6.34
CA ASN A 28 6.08 0.15 6.80
C ASN A 28 5.46 -1.17 7.27
N ASN A 29 4.34 -1.09 7.98
CA ASN A 29 3.64 -2.26 8.47
C ASN A 29 2.98 -3.06 7.35
N LEU A 30 2.46 -2.40 6.30
CA LEU A 30 2.01 -3.06 5.08
C LEU A 30 3.14 -3.86 4.42
N ILE A 31 4.31 -3.24 4.22
CA ILE A 31 5.48 -3.90 3.60
C ILE A 31 5.89 -5.12 4.42
N ARG A 32 5.97 -4.99 5.75
CA ARG A 32 6.32 -6.09 6.65
C ARG A 32 5.29 -7.23 6.60
N ALA A 33 4.01 -6.91 6.62
CA ALA A 33 2.94 -7.91 6.57
C ALA A 33 3.00 -8.73 5.27
N VAL A 34 3.18 -8.07 4.12
CA VAL A 34 3.35 -8.77 2.83
C VAL A 34 4.60 -9.64 2.81
N ARG A 35 5.74 -9.15 3.31
CA ARG A 35 6.98 -9.93 3.38
C ARG A 35 6.87 -11.16 4.29
N ASN A 36 6.07 -11.07 5.34
CA ASN A 36 5.85 -12.14 6.29
C ASN A 36 4.72 -13.11 5.87
N GLY A 37 4.07 -12.88 4.72
CA GLY A 37 2.91 -13.68 4.29
C GLY A 37 1.63 -13.44 5.08
N ASP A 38 1.59 -12.42 5.93
CA ASP A 38 0.40 -12.05 6.71
C ASP A 38 -0.52 -11.14 5.86
N TYR A 39 -1.17 -11.75 4.87
CA TYR A 39 -1.92 -11.05 3.84
C TYR A 39 -3.21 -10.40 4.36
N GLU A 40 -3.86 -10.97 5.37
CA GLU A 40 -5.00 -10.34 6.03
C GLU A 40 -4.60 -9.03 6.71
N LYS A 41 -3.49 -9.05 7.47
CA LYS A 41 -2.99 -7.85 8.13
C LYS A 41 -2.47 -6.82 7.12
N ALA A 42 -1.86 -7.27 6.03
CA ALA A 42 -1.49 -6.40 4.91
C ALA A 42 -2.72 -5.68 4.35
N PHE A 43 -3.82 -6.40 4.12
CA PHE A 43 -5.06 -5.81 3.60
C PHE A 43 -5.64 -4.74 4.55
N ARG A 44 -5.59 -4.98 5.87
CA ARG A 44 -6.01 -3.99 6.88
C ARG A 44 -5.17 -2.71 6.82
N PHE A 45 -3.83 -2.82 6.74
CA PHE A 45 -2.96 -1.64 6.62
C PHE A 45 -3.19 -0.89 5.31
N LEU A 46 -3.41 -1.60 4.20
CA LEU A 46 -3.72 -0.97 2.92
C LEU A 46 -5.03 -0.18 2.97
N THR A 47 -6.06 -0.74 3.62
CA THR A 47 -7.36 -0.09 3.79
C THR A 47 -7.24 1.17 4.65
N HIS A 48 -6.47 1.11 5.75
CA HIS A 48 -6.19 2.28 6.58
C HIS A 48 -5.44 3.37 5.82
N ARG A 49 -4.45 2.99 5.00
CA ARG A 49 -3.73 3.93 4.13
C ARG A 49 -4.67 4.66 3.16
N ARG A 50 -5.56 3.93 2.50
CA ARG A 50 -6.57 4.49 1.59
C ARG A 50 -7.45 5.54 2.27
N ALA A 51 -7.91 5.27 3.48
CA ALA A 51 -8.72 6.22 4.24
C ALA A 51 -7.97 7.54 4.50
N MET A 52 -6.64 7.47 4.75
CA MET A 52 -5.80 8.65 4.94
C MET A 52 -5.53 9.45 3.65
N ASP A 53 -5.54 8.77 2.50
CA ASP A 53 -5.18 9.35 1.20
C ASP A 53 -6.38 9.75 0.33
N ALA A 54 -7.61 9.40 0.75
CA ALA A 54 -8.86 9.65 0.02
C ALA A 54 -9.11 11.13 -0.37
N ARG A 55 -8.46 12.09 0.30
CA ARG A 55 -8.58 13.54 0.03
C ARG A 55 -7.38 14.13 -0.74
N SER A 56 -6.47 13.30 -1.22
CA SER A 56 -5.25 13.77 -1.91
C SER A 56 -5.50 14.04 -3.40
N ALA A 57 -4.91 15.12 -3.92
CA ALA A 57 -4.85 15.42 -5.35
C ALA A 57 -4.16 14.33 -6.20
N SER A 58 -3.37 13.45 -5.56
CA SER A 58 -2.67 12.32 -6.20
C SER A 58 -3.48 11.02 -6.21
N ALA A 59 -4.80 11.08 -6.05
CA ALA A 59 -5.68 9.91 -5.94
C ALA A 59 -5.47 8.86 -7.05
N THR A 60 -5.18 9.28 -8.29
CA THR A 60 -4.92 8.34 -9.40
C THR A 60 -3.63 7.55 -9.19
N LEU A 61 -2.53 8.20 -8.81
CA LEU A 61 -1.26 7.53 -8.54
C LEU A 61 -1.37 6.59 -7.33
N PHE A 62 -2.11 7.00 -6.30
CA PHE A 62 -2.38 6.16 -5.14
C PHE A 62 -3.24 4.95 -5.49
N ARG A 63 -4.27 5.11 -6.34
CA ARG A 63 -5.05 3.98 -6.83
C ARG A 63 -4.20 2.97 -7.60
N VAL A 64 -3.27 3.42 -8.44
CA VAL A 64 -2.35 2.51 -9.16
C VAL A 64 -1.45 1.77 -8.17
N SER A 65 -0.84 2.49 -7.22
CA SER A 65 0.02 1.89 -6.18
C SER A 65 -0.76 0.89 -5.31
N ASP A 66 -1.95 1.26 -4.84
CA ASP A 66 -2.77 0.39 -4.01
C ASP A 66 -3.24 -0.85 -4.76
N SER A 67 -3.63 -0.73 -6.03
CA SER A 67 -4.00 -1.89 -6.85
C SER A 67 -2.82 -2.85 -7.01
N MET A 68 -1.59 -2.36 -7.09
CA MET A 68 -0.41 -3.23 -7.10
C MET A 68 -0.22 -3.97 -5.77
N TRP A 69 -0.49 -3.31 -4.64
CA TRP A 69 -0.48 -3.97 -3.32
C TRP A 69 -1.58 -5.03 -3.20
N GLU A 70 -2.80 -4.74 -3.66
CA GLU A 70 -3.89 -5.72 -3.71
C GLU A 70 -3.52 -6.92 -4.57
N ALA A 71 -2.91 -6.71 -5.74
CA ALA A 71 -2.45 -7.81 -6.59
C ALA A 71 -1.50 -8.75 -5.83
N ARG A 72 -0.49 -8.20 -5.14
CA ARG A 72 0.46 -9.00 -4.34
C ARG A 72 -0.22 -9.75 -3.19
N ILE A 73 -1.15 -9.10 -2.50
CA ILE A 73 -1.93 -9.69 -1.41
C ILE A 73 -2.78 -10.86 -1.94
N PHE A 74 -3.50 -10.65 -3.04
CA PHE A 74 -4.35 -11.70 -3.63
C PHE A 74 -3.55 -12.87 -4.19
N LEU A 75 -2.38 -12.63 -4.79
CA LEU A 75 -1.47 -13.71 -5.18
C LEU A 75 -1.03 -14.53 -3.96
N GLY A 76 -0.70 -13.85 -2.87
CA GLY A 76 -0.35 -14.48 -1.60
C GLY A 76 -1.46 -15.33 -0.99
N LEU A 77 -2.72 -14.92 -1.18
CA LEU A 77 -3.91 -15.66 -0.76
C LEU A 77 -4.33 -16.77 -1.74
N GLY A 78 -3.66 -16.91 -2.90
CA GLY A 78 -4.05 -17.84 -3.96
C GLY A 78 -5.21 -17.36 -4.84
N GLU A 79 -5.70 -16.14 -4.64
CA GLU A 79 -6.82 -15.55 -5.39
C GLU A 79 -6.37 -14.98 -6.74
N LYS A 80 -5.96 -15.87 -7.66
CA LYS A 80 -5.37 -15.51 -8.96
C LYS A 80 -6.26 -14.60 -9.81
N GLN A 81 -7.57 -14.84 -9.84
CA GLN A 81 -8.49 -14.02 -10.65
C GLN A 81 -8.59 -12.60 -10.11
N ALA A 82 -8.66 -12.43 -8.79
CA ALA A 82 -8.68 -11.12 -8.16
C ALA A 82 -7.36 -10.39 -8.40
N ALA A 83 -6.22 -11.09 -8.27
CA ALA A 83 -4.90 -10.54 -8.58
C ALA A 83 -4.79 -10.05 -10.02
N ARG A 84 -5.23 -10.87 -10.98
CA ARG A 84 -5.21 -10.55 -12.42
C ARG A 84 -5.95 -9.25 -12.72
N LEU A 85 -7.16 -9.07 -12.21
CA LEU A 85 -7.94 -7.84 -12.40
C LEU A 85 -7.20 -6.60 -11.89
N LYS A 86 -6.50 -6.73 -10.76
CA LYS A 86 -5.70 -5.64 -10.20
C LYS A 86 -4.46 -5.33 -11.05
N LEU A 87 -3.77 -6.34 -11.54
CA LEU A 87 -2.62 -6.18 -12.44
C LEU A 87 -3.02 -5.52 -13.75
N GLU A 88 -4.11 -5.95 -14.38
CA GLU A 88 -4.64 -5.34 -15.60
C GLU A 88 -4.99 -3.86 -15.40
N PHE A 89 -5.59 -3.51 -14.26
CA PHE A 89 -5.82 -2.11 -13.89
C PHE A 89 -4.52 -1.31 -13.78
N VAL A 90 -3.48 -1.86 -13.10
CA VAL A 90 -2.17 -1.21 -12.96
C VAL A 90 -1.52 -1.00 -14.32
N ILE A 91 -1.63 -1.96 -15.24
CA ILE A 91 -1.10 -1.83 -16.60
C ILE A 91 -1.82 -0.72 -17.37
N GLY A 92 -3.16 -0.72 -17.34
CA GLY A 92 -3.97 0.25 -18.07
C GLY A 92 -3.90 1.68 -17.53
N ARG A 93 -3.66 1.85 -16.23
CA ARG A 93 -3.63 3.17 -15.57
C ARG A 93 -2.24 3.65 -15.16
N GLY A 94 -1.24 2.77 -15.12
CA GLY A 94 0.13 3.09 -14.75
C GLY A 94 1.01 3.63 -15.88
N GLY A 95 0.60 3.48 -17.15
CA GLY A 95 1.31 4.06 -18.29
C GLY A 95 2.78 3.62 -18.38
N ARG A 96 3.70 4.59 -18.39
CA ARG A 96 5.17 4.40 -18.45
C ARG A 96 5.83 4.23 -17.08
N LEU A 97 5.07 4.11 -16.00
CA LEU A 97 5.64 3.93 -14.67
C LEU A 97 6.23 2.51 -14.53
N ALA A 98 7.34 2.39 -13.80
CA ALA A 98 7.98 1.10 -13.50
C ALA A 98 7.02 0.08 -12.85
N ILE A 99 6.02 0.56 -12.09
CA ILE A 99 4.99 -0.28 -11.49
C ILE A 99 4.11 -1.00 -12.53
N ALA A 100 3.90 -0.41 -13.71
CA ALA A 100 3.18 -1.05 -14.81
C ALA A 100 4.01 -2.14 -15.49
N GLU A 101 5.33 -1.97 -15.57
CA GLU A 101 6.24 -3.02 -16.06
C GLU A 101 6.34 -4.19 -15.09
N GLU A 102 6.39 -3.90 -13.78
CA GLU A 102 6.31 -4.93 -12.76
C GLU A 102 4.98 -5.70 -12.82
N ALA A 103 3.86 -5.00 -13.00
CA ALA A 103 2.56 -5.65 -13.16
C ALA A 103 2.50 -6.55 -14.41
N ARG A 104 3.09 -6.13 -15.53
CA ARG A 104 3.21 -6.97 -16.74
C ARG A 104 4.03 -8.24 -16.49
N ARG A 105 5.06 -8.19 -15.66
CA ARG A 105 5.87 -9.36 -15.30
C ARG A 105 5.08 -10.33 -14.43
N LEU A 106 4.50 -9.84 -13.33
CA LEU A 106 3.68 -10.67 -12.44
C LEU A 106 2.51 -11.33 -13.17
N LEU A 107 1.88 -10.61 -14.11
CA LEU A 107 0.73 -11.16 -14.86
C LEU A 107 1.13 -12.37 -15.72
N LYS A 108 2.38 -12.48 -16.17
CA LYS A 108 2.88 -13.65 -16.92
C LYS A 108 3.13 -14.87 -16.02
N GLU A 109 3.26 -14.65 -14.72
CA GLU A 109 3.53 -15.69 -13.72
C GLU A 109 2.23 -16.20 -13.04
N CYS A 110 1.10 -15.53 -13.28
CA CYS A 110 -0.22 -15.86 -12.74
C CYS A 110 -0.88 -17.03 -13.48
#